data_AF-A0A3S0BJV1-F1
#
_entry.id   AF-A0A3S0BJV1-F1
#
_cell.length_a   1.000
_cell.length_b   1.000
_cell.length_c   1.000
_cell.angle_alpha   90.00
_cell.angle_beta   90.00
_cell.angle_gamma   90.00
#
_symmetry.space_group_name_H-M   'P 1'
#
loop_
_entity.id
_entity.type
_entity.pdbx_description
1 polymer ?
#
loop_
_entity_poly.entity_id
_entity_poly.type
_entity_poly.pdbx_seq_one_letter_code
_entity_poly.pdbx_strand_id
1 'polypeptide(L)'
;VLIAALVLALGWWFIADYRREVERRIDQLERETLAQQETLLRRRVDETRIWLDWLRSRAETLLAERVREQAEAAYELVYSMHRLLDGPLGTAETQKLIVETLRPLRFFDGRGYYFIDTLDGDCVLLPTSPEREGHSLLPIRDDNGVCIMCELIRVATQPEGAGLLRYRWYPPNDATRMDDKLTWVRRFEPYRWLLGTGEYLDTMMRMLQREALDRLRALRFEDDGYIAVFHRDGR
;
A
#
# COMPACT_ATOMS: atom_id res chain seq x y z
N VAL A 1 -16.42 -41.03 75.36
CA VAL A 1 -15.39 -40.02 75.05
C VAL A 1 -14.72 -40.27 73.69
N LEU A 2 -14.16 -41.46 73.43
CA LEU A 2 -13.48 -41.79 72.16
C LEU A 2 -14.34 -41.61 70.89
N ILE A 3 -15.59 -42.08 70.91
CA ILE A 3 -16.50 -41.98 69.74
C ILE A 3 -16.84 -40.51 69.42
N ALA A 4 -17.10 -39.68 70.44
CA ALA A 4 -17.38 -38.25 70.24
C ALA A 4 -16.16 -37.49 69.69
N ALA A 5 -14.95 -37.82 70.18
CA ALA A 5 -13.71 -37.25 69.65
C ALA A 5 -13.46 -37.62 68.18
N LEU A 6 -13.78 -38.86 67.79
CA LEU A 6 -13.66 -39.32 66.41
C LEU A 6 -14.63 -38.60 65.47
N VAL A 7 -15.90 -38.43 65.87
CA VAL A 7 -16.91 -37.71 65.08
C VAL A 7 -16.52 -36.24 64.89
N LEU A 8 -16.01 -35.59 65.94
CA LEU A 8 -15.52 -34.21 65.84
C LEU A 8 -14.27 -34.10 64.95
N ALA A 9 -13.35 -35.07 65.03
CA ALA A 9 -12.17 -35.12 64.18
C ALA A 9 -12.53 -35.35 62.70
N LEU A 10 -13.47 -36.25 62.41
CA LEU A 10 -13.98 -36.49 61.07
C LEU A 10 -14.76 -35.29 60.53
N GLY A 11 -15.59 -34.64 61.35
CA GLY A 11 -16.29 -33.42 60.98
C GLY A 11 -15.32 -32.26 60.70
N TRP A 12 -14.31 -32.08 61.54
CA TRP A 12 -13.25 -31.10 61.31
C TRP A 12 -12.46 -31.39 60.04
N TRP A 13 -12.05 -32.65 59.83
CA TRP A 13 -11.34 -33.08 58.62
C TRP A 13 -12.19 -32.84 57.37
N PHE A 14 -13.47 -33.22 57.40
CA PHE A 14 -14.42 -33.00 56.30
C PHE A 14 -14.62 -31.51 56.00
N ILE A 15 -14.76 -30.66 57.02
CA ILE A 15 -14.86 -29.20 56.85
C ILE A 15 -13.56 -28.62 56.27
N ALA A 16 -12.40 -29.05 56.77
CA ALA A 16 -11.11 -28.61 56.27
C ALA A 16 -10.83 -29.10 54.84
N ASP A 17 -11.29 -30.30 54.49
CA ASP A 17 -11.19 -30.85 53.14
C ASP A 17 -12.12 -30.12 52.17
N TYR A 18 -13.38 -29.92 52.54
CA TYR A 18 -14.34 -29.15 51.76
C TYR A 18 -13.88 -27.70 51.52
N ARG A 19 -13.33 -27.03 52.54
CA ARG A 19 -12.74 -25.68 52.38
C ARG A 19 -11.58 -25.68 51.38
N ARG A 20 -10.66 -26.65 51.49
CA ARG A 20 -9.54 -26.80 50.53
C ARG A 20 -10.03 -27.08 49.12
N GLU A 21 -11.11 -27.83 48.95
CA GLU A 21 -11.69 -28.09 47.62
C GLU A 21 -12.35 -26.83 47.03
N VAL A 22 -13.09 -26.08 47.84
CA VAL A 22 -13.69 -24.79 47.41
C VAL A 22 -12.59 -23.79 47.03
N GLU A 23 -11.54 -23.65 47.84
CA GLU A 23 -10.39 -22.80 47.54
C GLU A 23 -9.73 -23.18 46.19
N ARG A 24 -9.49 -24.48 45.96
CA ARG A 24 -8.94 -24.96 44.68
C ARG A 24 -9.85 -24.66 43.49
N ARG A 25 -11.17 -24.78 43.65
CA ARG A 25 -12.14 -24.47 42.58
C ARG A 25 -12.18 -22.98 42.28
N ILE A 26 -12.08 -22.12 43.29
CA ILE A 26 -11.99 -20.67 43.10
C ILE A 26 -10.70 -20.32 42.33
N ASP A 27 -9.56 -20.83 42.79
CA ASP A 27 -8.26 -20.61 42.12
C ASP A 27 -8.27 -21.10 40.66
N GLN A 28 -8.89 -22.26 40.41
CA GLN A 28 -9.01 -22.81 39.07
C GLN A 28 -9.91 -21.94 38.18
N LEU A 29 -11.07 -21.51 38.69
CA LEU A 29 -12.00 -20.66 37.96
C LEU A 29 -11.38 -19.31 37.62
N GLU A 30 -10.63 -18.71 38.55
CA GLU A 30 -9.88 -17.47 38.30
C GLU A 30 -8.86 -17.65 37.18
N ARG A 31 -8.06 -18.72 37.23
CA ARG A 31 -7.06 -19.01 36.18
C ARG A 31 -7.69 -19.28 34.83
N GLU A 32 -8.78 -20.03 34.79
CA GLU A 32 -9.53 -20.32 33.55
C GLU A 32 -10.11 -19.04 32.97
N THR A 33 -10.69 -18.18 33.81
CA THR A 33 -11.27 -16.89 33.39
C THR A 33 -10.18 -15.97 32.83
N LEU A 34 -9.05 -15.83 33.52
CA LEU A 34 -7.91 -15.02 33.07
C LEU A 34 -7.34 -15.56 31.74
N ALA A 35 -7.19 -16.88 31.61
CA ALA A 35 -6.69 -17.50 30.38
C ALA A 35 -7.67 -17.29 29.20
N GLN A 36 -8.97 -17.35 29.46
CA GLN A 36 -10.01 -17.07 28.45
C GLN A 36 -9.95 -15.60 28.00
N GLN A 37 -9.85 -14.66 28.94
CA GLN A 37 -9.71 -13.23 28.65
C GLN A 37 -8.44 -12.95 27.84
N GLU A 38 -7.31 -13.51 28.24
CA GLU A 38 -6.04 -13.35 27.51
C GLU A 38 -6.15 -13.89 26.08
N THR A 39 -6.77 -15.07 25.92
CA THR A 39 -6.98 -15.68 24.61
C THR A 39 -7.85 -14.80 23.71
N LEU A 40 -8.92 -14.21 24.26
CA LEU A 40 -9.79 -13.30 23.55
C LEU A 40 -9.06 -12.03 23.11
N LEU A 41 -8.29 -11.41 24.01
CA LEU A 41 -7.52 -10.21 23.72
C LEU A 41 -6.50 -10.47 22.61
N ARG A 42 -5.75 -11.57 22.70
CA ARG A 42 -4.80 -12.00 21.67
C ARG A 42 -5.49 -12.17 20.32
N ARG A 43 -6.62 -12.89 20.30
CA ARG A 43 -7.42 -13.08 19.08
C ARG A 43 -7.87 -11.76 18.47
N ARG A 44 -8.32 -10.80 19.29
CA ARG A 44 -8.78 -9.48 18.80
C ARG A 44 -7.63 -8.68 18.17
N VAL A 45 -6.44 -8.72 18.77
CA VAL A 45 -5.24 -8.11 18.21
C VAL A 45 -4.86 -8.77 16.88
N ASP A 46 -4.89 -10.10 16.81
CA ASP A 46 -4.58 -10.84 15.59
C ASP A 46 -5.57 -10.54 14.46
N GLU A 47 -6.87 -10.53 14.74
CA GLU A 47 -7.92 -10.14 13.79
C GLU A 47 -7.70 -8.72 13.25
N THR A 48 -7.30 -7.80 14.13
CA THR A 48 -7.01 -6.41 13.76
C THR A 48 -5.77 -6.31 12.88
N ARG A 49 -4.72 -7.06 13.19
CA ARG A 49 -3.50 -7.12 12.38
C ARG A 49 -3.80 -7.66 10.99
N ILE A 50 -4.54 -8.76 10.90
CA ILE A 50 -4.96 -9.37 9.63
C ILE A 50 -5.79 -8.38 8.80
N TRP A 51 -6.72 -7.67 9.44
CA TRP A 51 -7.53 -6.65 8.76
C TRP A 51 -6.68 -5.48 8.24
N LEU A 52 -5.70 -4.99 9.01
CA LEU A 52 -4.78 -3.94 8.58
C LEU A 52 -3.92 -4.40 7.38
N ASP A 53 -3.40 -5.63 7.44
CA ASP A 53 -2.62 -6.23 6.35
C ASP A 53 -3.49 -6.34 5.07
N TRP A 54 -4.74 -6.79 5.22
CA TRP A 54 -5.71 -6.85 4.12
C TRP A 54 -6.03 -5.46 3.56
N LEU A 55 -6.25 -4.46 4.42
CA LEU A 55 -6.56 -3.09 4.00
C LEU A 55 -5.41 -2.50 3.17
N ARG A 56 -4.16 -2.71 3.62
CA ARG A 56 -2.97 -2.29 2.88
C ARG A 56 -2.89 -2.99 1.52
N SER A 57 -3.04 -4.31 1.49
CA SER A 57 -2.96 -5.07 0.23
C SER A 57 -4.04 -4.62 -0.76
N ARG A 58 -5.28 -4.47 -0.28
CA ARG A 58 -6.40 -3.96 -1.09
C ARG A 58 -6.09 -2.58 -1.66
N ALA A 59 -5.50 -1.69 -0.89
CA ALA A 59 -5.15 -0.36 -1.33
C ALA A 59 -4.09 -0.35 -2.44
N GLU A 60 -3.03 -1.15 -2.31
CA GLU A 60 -2.01 -1.26 -3.35
C GLU A 60 -2.63 -1.82 -4.65
N THR A 61 -3.52 -2.81 -4.55
CA THR A 61 -4.26 -3.35 -5.72
C THR A 61 -5.16 -2.30 -6.36
N LEU A 62 -5.97 -1.57 -5.58
CA LEU A 62 -6.81 -0.50 -6.10
C LEU A 62 -5.99 0.61 -6.75
N LEU A 63 -4.83 0.96 -6.17
CA LEU A 63 -3.93 1.93 -6.76
C LEU A 63 -3.37 1.43 -8.10
N ALA A 64 -2.95 0.16 -8.16
CA ALA A 64 -2.46 -0.48 -9.37
C ALA A 64 -3.51 -0.46 -10.50
N GLU A 65 -4.76 -0.78 -10.17
CA GLU A 65 -5.89 -0.71 -11.12
C GLU A 65 -6.10 0.71 -11.63
N ARG A 66 -6.12 1.71 -10.74
CA ARG A 66 -6.32 3.12 -11.12
C ARG A 66 -5.18 3.66 -11.99
N VAL A 67 -3.92 3.38 -11.67
CA VAL A 67 -2.79 3.83 -12.52
C VAL A 67 -2.79 3.13 -13.86
N ARG A 68 -3.18 1.85 -13.91
CA ARG A 68 -3.38 1.11 -15.15
C ARG A 68 -4.47 1.74 -15.99
N GLU A 69 -5.67 1.94 -15.46
CA GLU A 69 -6.78 2.57 -16.19
C GLU A 69 -6.40 3.93 -16.77
N GLN A 70 -5.70 4.77 -16.01
CA GLN A 70 -5.24 6.08 -16.47
C GLN A 70 -4.19 5.97 -17.59
N ALA A 71 -3.22 5.06 -17.48
CA ALA A 71 -2.22 4.84 -18.51
C ALA A 71 -2.83 4.27 -19.79
N GLU A 72 -3.76 3.31 -19.67
CA GLU A 72 -4.44 2.71 -20.82
C GLU A 72 -5.32 3.72 -21.55
N ALA A 73 -6.02 4.60 -20.82
CA ALA A 73 -6.78 5.69 -21.43
C ALA A 73 -5.88 6.64 -22.25
N ALA A 74 -4.69 6.99 -21.72
CA ALA A 74 -3.72 7.79 -22.46
C ALA A 74 -3.15 7.04 -23.66
N TYR A 75 -2.88 5.74 -23.54
CA TYR A 75 -2.42 4.93 -24.66
C TYR A 75 -3.42 4.92 -25.81
N GLU A 76 -4.70 4.70 -25.53
CA GLU A 76 -5.75 4.71 -26.56
C GLU A 76 -5.90 6.09 -27.23
N LEU A 77 -5.75 7.17 -26.45
CA LEU A 77 -5.70 8.52 -27.00
C LEU A 77 -4.51 8.71 -27.95
N VAL A 78 -3.30 8.36 -27.50
CA VAL A 78 -2.06 8.44 -28.30
C VAL A 78 -2.17 7.61 -29.57
N TYR A 79 -2.69 6.38 -29.46
CA TYR A 79 -2.89 5.49 -30.60
C TYR A 79 -3.88 6.07 -31.62
N SER A 80 -4.99 6.64 -31.15
CA SER A 80 -5.96 7.31 -32.02
C SER A 80 -5.37 8.54 -32.71
N MET A 81 -4.60 9.36 -31.98
CA MET A 81 -3.92 10.52 -32.54
C MET A 81 -2.92 10.12 -33.62
N HIS A 82 -2.06 9.14 -33.34
CA HIS A 82 -1.12 8.58 -34.32
C HIS A 82 -1.86 8.14 -35.59
N ARG A 83 -2.89 7.29 -35.45
CA ARG A 83 -3.63 6.74 -36.60
C ARG A 83 -4.27 7.81 -37.48
N LEU A 84 -4.74 8.91 -36.89
CA LEU A 84 -5.46 9.98 -37.59
C LEU A 84 -4.54 11.06 -38.15
N LEU A 85 -3.40 11.31 -37.52
CA LEU A 85 -2.60 12.51 -37.74
C LEU A 85 -1.22 12.22 -38.34
N ASP A 86 -0.66 11.02 -38.14
CA ASP A 86 0.72 10.71 -38.55
C ASP A 86 0.90 10.83 -40.07
N GLY A 87 -0.04 10.31 -40.85
CA GLY A 87 -0.05 10.47 -42.31
C GLY A 87 -0.26 11.93 -42.77
N PRO A 88 -1.34 12.62 -42.31
CA PRO A 88 -1.64 13.98 -42.75
C PRO A 88 -0.68 15.08 -42.27
N LEU A 89 -0.14 14.98 -41.05
CA LEU A 89 0.72 16.00 -40.45
C LEU A 89 2.20 15.66 -40.51
N GLY A 90 2.55 14.38 -40.67
CA GLY A 90 3.91 13.88 -40.51
C GLY A 90 4.20 13.46 -39.06
N THR A 91 5.19 12.58 -38.91
CA THR A 91 5.54 11.97 -37.63
C THR A 91 6.01 12.97 -36.59
N ALA A 92 6.87 13.93 -36.95
CA ALA A 92 7.43 14.88 -35.99
C ALA A 92 6.34 15.81 -35.42
N GLU A 93 5.47 16.33 -36.28
CA GLU A 93 4.34 17.17 -35.92
C GLU A 93 3.31 16.42 -35.08
N THR A 94 3.05 15.15 -35.40
CA THR A 94 2.12 14.29 -34.65
C THR A 94 2.67 13.96 -33.26
N GLN A 95 3.96 13.61 -33.16
CA GLN A 95 4.65 13.40 -31.89
C GLN A 95 4.58 14.65 -31.00
N LYS A 96 4.89 15.82 -31.57
CA LYS A 96 4.79 17.10 -30.86
C LYS A 96 3.37 17.37 -30.35
N LEU A 97 2.36 17.14 -31.17
CA LEU A 97 0.97 17.35 -30.78
C LEU A 97 0.52 16.39 -29.67
N ILE A 98 0.96 15.13 -29.71
CA ILE A 98 0.73 14.16 -28.63
C ILE A 98 1.33 14.64 -27.31
N VAL A 99 2.61 15.04 -27.35
CA VAL A 99 3.33 15.56 -26.17
C VAL A 99 2.59 16.75 -25.56
N GLU A 100 2.22 17.74 -26.38
CA GLU A 100 1.52 18.93 -25.90
C GLU A 100 0.08 18.65 -25.45
N THR A 101 -0.56 17.61 -25.98
CA THR A 101 -1.91 17.18 -25.52
C THR A 101 -1.84 16.55 -24.14
N LEU A 102 -0.83 15.73 -23.86
CA LEU A 102 -0.69 15.04 -22.57
C LEU A 102 -0.09 15.93 -21.48
N ARG A 103 0.80 16.86 -21.85
CA ARG A 103 1.55 17.75 -20.93
C ARG A 103 0.70 18.42 -19.84
N PRO A 104 -0.48 19.02 -20.12
CA PRO A 104 -1.27 19.71 -19.09
C PRO A 104 -2.12 18.78 -18.21
N LEU A 105 -2.27 17.50 -18.57
CA LEU A 105 -3.18 16.60 -17.89
C LEU A 105 -2.67 16.25 -16.48
N ARG A 106 -3.53 16.44 -15.48
CA ARG A 106 -3.25 16.15 -14.08
C ARG A 106 -4.43 15.42 -13.43
N PHE A 107 -4.12 14.52 -12.53
CA PHE A 107 -5.09 13.72 -11.75
C PHE A 107 -4.47 13.38 -10.38
N PHE A 108 -5.14 12.57 -9.57
CA PHE A 108 -4.72 12.27 -8.19
C PHE A 108 -4.37 13.56 -7.40
N ASP A 109 -5.31 14.50 -7.39
CA ASP A 109 -5.18 15.82 -6.74
C ASP A 109 -3.94 16.61 -7.20
N GLY A 110 -3.63 16.53 -8.51
CA GLY A 110 -2.53 17.28 -9.12
C GLY A 110 -1.18 16.57 -9.11
N ARG A 111 -1.08 15.41 -8.43
CA ARG A 111 0.18 14.65 -8.34
C ARG A 111 0.42 13.72 -9.52
N GLY A 112 -0.66 13.19 -10.11
CA GLY A 112 -0.61 12.30 -11.26
C GLY A 112 -0.34 13.06 -12.55
N TYR A 113 0.53 12.52 -13.39
CA TYR A 113 0.89 13.07 -14.69
C TYR A 113 1.28 11.93 -15.65
N TYR A 114 1.20 12.18 -16.96
CA TYR A 114 1.75 11.29 -17.97
C TYR A 114 3.21 11.63 -18.27
N PHE A 115 4.01 10.61 -18.52
CA PHE A 115 5.37 10.75 -19.03
C PHE A 115 5.56 9.85 -20.25
N ILE A 116 6.47 10.26 -21.13
CA ILE A 116 6.87 9.50 -22.32
C ILE A 116 8.39 9.47 -22.35
N ASP A 117 8.94 8.28 -22.54
CA ASP A 117 10.36 8.07 -22.78
C ASP A 117 10.56 7.20 -24.02
N THR A 118 11.70 7.31 -24.68
CA THR A 118 12.06 6.37 -25.75
C THR A 118 12.50 5.03 -25.15
N LEU A 119 12.39 3.95 -25.94
CA LEU A 119 12.94 2.64 -25.56
C LEU A 119 14.48 2.63 -25.51
N ASP A 120 15.12 3.70 -25.96
CA ASP A 120 16.57 3.91 -25.84
C ASP A 120 16.93 4.71 -24.57
N GLY A 121 15.91 5.18 -23.82
CA GLY A 121 16.05 5.78 -22.51
C GLY A 121 16.12 7.31 -22.49
N ASP A 122 15.71 7.98 -23.56
CA ASP A 122 15.65 9.44 -23.64
C ASP A 122 14.28 9.97 -23.23
N CYS A 123 14.27 11.06 -22.47
CA CYS A 123 13.04 11.68 -22.01
C CYS A 123 12.34 12.46 -23.12
N VAL A 124 11.09 12.13 -23.41
CA VAL A 124 10.27 12.82 -24.43
C VAL A 124 9.29 13.80 -23.78
N LEU A 125 8.64 13.38 -22.68
CA LEU A 125 7.71 14.21 -21.91
C LEU A 125 7.88 13.92 -20.43
N LEU A 126 8.23 14.96 -19.66
CA LEU A 126 8.22 14.90 -18.20
C LEU A 126 7.81 16.25 -17.63
N PRO A 127 6.50 16.49 -17.43
CA PRO A 127 6.00 17.82 -17.17
C PRO A 127 6.35 18.34 -15.75
N THR A 128 6.86 17.47 -14.87
CA THR A 128 7.36 17.83 -13.53
C THR A 128 8.82 18.25 -13.52
N SER A 129 9.56 17.91 -14.57
CA SER A 129 10.98 18.21 -14.72
C SER A 129 11.30 18.44 -16.21
N PRO A 130 10.73 19.48 -16.85
CA PRO A 130 10.86 19.71 -18.29
C PRO A 130 12.31 19.89 -18.74
N GLU A 131 13.20 20.29 -17.84
CA GLU A 131 14.64 20.40 -18.09
C GLU A 131 15.31 19.05 -18.44
N ARG A 132 14.65 17.93 -18.18
CA ARG A 132 15.12 16.58 -18.53
C ARG A 132 14.70 16.17 -19.94
N GLU A 133 13.70 16.81 -20.54
CA GLU A 133 13.24 16.49 -21.88
C GLU A 133 14.39 16.66 -22.90
N GLY A 134 14.53 15.70 -23.82
CA GLY A 134 15.62 15.63 -24.79
C GLY A 134 16.94 15.06 -24.26
N HIS A 135 16.99 14.64 -22.99
CA HIS A 135 18.19 14.05 -22.39
C HIS A 135 17.97 12.59 -21.98
N SER A 136 19.07 11.83 -21.91
CA SER A 136 19.03 10.44 -21.46
C SER A 136 18.77 10.35 -19.95
N LEU A 137 17.81 9.50 -19.58
CA LEU A 137 17.50 9.13 -18.19
C LEU A 137 18.28 7.90 -17.73
N LEU A 138 19.00 7.21 -18.62
CA LEU A 138 19.83 6.04 -18.30
C LEU A 138 20.90 6.28 -17.22
N PRO A 139 21.48 7.48 -17.02
CA PRO A 139 22.42 7.73 -15.93
C PRO A 139 21.74 7.94 -14.56
N ILE A 140 20.44 8.20 -14.52
CA ILE A 140 19.74 8.52 -13.28
C ILE A 140 19.59 7.25 -12.43
N ARG A 141 19.91 7.39 -11.15
CA ARG A 141 19.76 6.33 -10.14
C ARG A 141 18.85 6.83 -9.03
N ASP A 142 18.11 5.91 -8.42
CA ASP A 142 17.48 6.21 -7.13
C ASP A 142 18.51 6.22 -5.99
N ASP A 143 18.04 6.56 -4.80
CA ASP A 143 18.81 6.56 -3.55
C ASP A 143 19.32 5.18 -3.11
N ASN A 144 18.88 4.10 -3.76
CA ASN A 144 19.37 2.73 -3.58
C ASN A 144 20.31 2.28 -4.71
N GLY A 145 20.60 3.16 -5.67
CA GLY A 145 21.47 2.85 -6.81
C GLY A 145 20.80 2.11 -7.97
N VAL A 146 19.46 2.05 -8.02
CA VAL A 146 18.70 1.39 -9.09
C VAL A 146 18.61 2.28 -10.32
N CYS A 147 18.88 1.73 -11.51
CA CYS A 147 18.61 2.41 -12.78
C CYS A 147 17.12 2.37 -13.11
N ILE A 148 16.40 3.44 -12.76
CA ILE A 148 14.94 3.54 -12.95
C ILE A 148 14.55 3.36 -14.42
N MET A 149 15.24 4.04 -15.34
CA MET A 149 14.95 3.95 -16.77
C MET A 149 15.19 2.55 -17.33
N CYS A 150 16.22 1.85 -16.84
CA CYS A 150 16.52 0.47 -17.24
C CYS A 150 15.36 -0.48 -16.85
N GLU A 151 14.80 -0.31 -15.66
CA GLU A 151 13.65 -1.10 -15.20
C GLU A 151 12.37 -0.77 -15.98
N LEU A 152 12.13 0.50 -16.30
CA LEU A 152 10.99 0.91 -17.14
C LEU A 152 11.07 0.28 -18.54
N ILE A 153 12.25 0.33 -19.18
CA ILE A 153 12.49 -0.33 -20.48
C ILE A 153 12.31 -1.85 -20.34
N ARG A 154 12.88 -2.47 -19.30
CA ARG A 154 12.73 -3.91 -19.05
C ARG A 154 11.26 -4.33 -18.99
N VAL A 155 10.42 -3.58 -18.26
CA VAL A 155 8.98 -3.86 -18.15
C VAL A 155 8.27 -3.62 -19.48
N ALA A 156 8.52 -2.50 -20.16
CA ALA A 156 7.88 -2.17 -21.43
C ALA A 156 8.26 -3.12 -22.59
N THR A 157 9.42 -3.78 -22.50
CA THR A 157 9.92 -4.71 -23.53
C THR A 157 9.56 -6.18 -23.28
N GLN A 158 8.83 -6.49 -22.19
CA GLN A 158 8.28 -7.83 -22.00
C GLN A 158 7.27 -8.19 -23.10
N PRO A 159 6.97 -9.48 -23.34
CA PRO A 159 6.04 -9.91 -24.38
C PRO A 159 4.67 -9.21 -24.32
N GLU A 160 4.17 -8.93 -23.12
CA GLU A 160 2.92 -8.22 -22.87
C GLU A 160 2.97 -6.75 -23.32
N GLY A 161 4.18 -6.18 -23.44
CA GLY A 161 4.40 -4.79 -23.84
C GLY A 161 3.89 -3.77 -22.82
N ALA A 162 3.51 -4.19 -21.62
CA ALA A 162 2.99 -3.33 -20.56
C ALA A 162 3.22 -3.99 -19.20
N GLY A 163 3.26 -3.18 -18.14
CA GLY A 163 3.34 -3.72 -16.80
C GLY A 163 3.39 -2.67 -15.71
N LEU A 164 3.26 -3.18 -14.47
CA LEU A 164 3.35 -2.41 -13.25
C LEU A 164 4.79 -2.41 -12.73
N LEU A 165 5.30 -1.25 -12.33
CA LEU A 165 6.61 -1.09 -11.73
C LEU A 165 6.53 -0.20 -10.49
N ARG A 166 7.19 -0.63 -9.41
CA ARG A 166 7.44 0.18 -8.23
C ARG A 166 8.89 0.67 -8.26
N TYR A 167 9.09 1.97 -8.13
CA TYR A 167 10.41 2.60 -8.09
C TYR A 167 10.31 3.94 -7.35
N ARG A 168 11.45 4.58 -7.10
CA ARG A 168 11.51 5.87 -6.40
C ARG A 168 11.68 7.02 -7.38
N TRP A 169 10.88 8.08 -7.21
CA TRP A 169 10.95 9.27 -8.07
C TRP A 169 10.60 10.53 -7.29
N TYR A 170 11.02 11.69 -7.80
CA TYR A 170 10.69 12.98 -7.22
C TYR A 170 9.20 13.29 -7.39
N PRO A 171 8.45 13.61 -6.32
CA PRO A 171 7.08 14.08 -6.44
C PRO A 171 7.01 15.50 -7.01
N PRO A 172 5.89 15.90 -7.65
CA PRO A 172 5.76 17.22 -8.27
C PRO A 172 5.97 18.42 -7.32
N ASN A 173 5.79 18.19 -6.02
CA ASN A 173 5.93 19.20 -4.97
C ASN A 173 7.29 19.18 -4.26
N ASP A 174 8.18 18.23 -4.57
CA ASP A 174 9.52 18.14 -3.97
C ASP A 174 10.51 17.51 -4.95
N ALA A 175 11.37 18.34 -5.53
CA ALA A 175 12.42 17.92 -6.45
C ALA A 175 13.71 17.42 -5.74
N THR A 176 13.74 17.42 -4.41
CA THR A 176 14.95 17.11 -3.62
C THR A 176 14.92 15.72 -3.01
N ARG A 177 13.73 15.18 -2.73
CA ARG A 177 13.55 13.86 -2.13
C ARG A 177 12.74 12.95 -3.05
N MET A 178 13.21 11.73 -3.26
CA MET A 178 12.42 10.70 -3.93
C MET A 178 11.48 9.99 -2.95
N ASP A 179 10.26 9.73 -3.41
CA ASP A 179 9.26 8.95 -2.69
C ASP A 179 8.90 7.69 -3.51
N ASP A 180 8.36 6.66 -2.86
CA ASP A 180 7.95 5.43 -3.53
C ASP A 180 6.77 5.70 -4.49
N LYS A 181 6.93 5.30 -5.75
CA LYS A 181 5.96 5.50 -6.83
C LYS A 181 5.57 4.16 -7.46
N LEU A 182 4.27 3.96 -7.66
CA LEU A 182 3.71 2.83 -8.38
C LEU A 182 3.25 3.30 -9.75
N THR A 183 3.78 2.71 -10.82
CA THR A 183 3.56 3.18 -12.20
C THR A 183 3.12 2.03 -13.08
N TRP A 184 2.17 2.29 -13.97
CA TRP A 184 1.90 1.44 -15.12
C TRP A 184 2.57 2.04 -16.35
N VAL A 185 3.27 1.21 -17.12
CA VAL A 185 3.86 1.58 -18.42
C VAL A 185 3.32 0.70 -19.52
N ARG A 186 3.19 1.26 -20.73
CA ARG A 186 2.83 0.54 -21.95
C ARG A 186 3.69 1.01 -23.11
N ARG A 187 4.22 0.04 -23.86
CA ARG A 187 5.01 0.24 -25.06
C ARG A 187 4.12 0.71 -26.21
N PHE A 188 4.52 1.81 -26.82
CA PHE A 188 3.95 2.34 -28.04
C PHE A 188 4.93 2.11 -29.19
N GLU A 189 4.77 0.97 -29.87
CA GLU A 189 5.69 0.49 -30.90
C GLU A 189 5.94 1.48 -32.05
N PRO A 190 4.93 2.20 -32.61
CA PRO A 190 5.15 3.03 -33.78
C PRO A 190 6.24 4.10 -33.62
N TYR A 191 6.41 4.62 -32.41
CA TYR A 191 7.46 5.61 -32.10
C TYR A 191 8.57 5.08 -31.21
N ARG A 192 8.59 3.76 -30.93
CA ARG A 192 9.49 3.16 -29.93
C ARG A 192 9.47 3.92 -28.61
N TRP A 193 8.27 4.27 -28.16
CA TRP A 193 8.06 4.95 -26.88
C TRP A 193 7.59 3.95 -25.83
N LEU A 194 7.84 4.30 -24.58
CA LEU A 194 7.02 3.85 -23.47
C LEU A 194 6.26 5.06 -22.92
N LEU A 195 4.97 4.85 -22.66
CA LEU A 195 4.07 5.81 -22.06
C LEU A 195 3.67 5.27 -20.69
N GLY A 196 3.65 6.13 -19.67
CA GLY A 196 3.21 5.69 -18.36
C GLY A 196 2.60 6.78 -17.50
N THR A 197 2.01 6.32 -16.40
CA THR A 197 1.65 7.16 -15.27
C THR A 197 1.74 6.38 -13.98
N GLY A 198 1.89 7.11 -12.87
CA GLY A 198 1.94 6.51 -11.55
C GLY A 198 1.48 7.46 -10.46
N GLU A 199 1.36 6.92 -9.27
CA GLU A 199 1.00 7.63 -8.04
C GLU A 199 1.96 7.24 -6.91
N TYR A 200 2.14 8.16 -5.96
CA TYR A 200 3.03 8.00 -4.83
C TYR A 200 2.35 7.21 -3.71
N LEU A 201 2.97 6.12 -3.27
CA LEU A 201 2.37 5.21 -2.28
C LEU A 201 2.15 5.91 -0.95
N ASP A 202 3.10 6.76 -0.51
CA ASP A 202 3.04 7.44 0.78
C ASP A 202 1.76 8.26 0.99
N THR A 203 1.29 8.94 -0.05
CA THR A 203 0.08 9.75 0.07
C THR A 203 -1.17 8.88 0.23
N MET A 204 -1.26 7.80 -0.55
CA MET A 204 -2.34 6.82 -0.40
C MET A 204 -2.29 6.15 0.97
N MET A 205 -1.11 5.69 1.40
CA MET A 205 -0.90 5.06 2.70
C MET A 205 -1.26 5.99 3.85
N ARG A 206 -0.93 7.28 3.78
CA ARG A 206 -1.32 8.28 4.80
C ARG A 206 -2.84 8.46 4.89
N MET A 207 -3.55 8.47 3.76
CA MET A 207 -5.01 8.55 3.76
C MET A 207 -5.63 7.32 4.42
N LEU A 208 -5.17 6.13 4.03
CA LEU A 208 -5.66 4.86 4.58
C LEU A 208 -5.32 4.69 6.06
N GLN A 209 -4.14 5.13 6.48
CA GLN A 209 -3.75 5.11 7.88
C GLN A 209 -4.70 5.93 8.73
N ARG A 210 -5.11 7.12 8.26
CA ARG A 210 -6.09 7.96 8.97
C ARG A 210 -7.44 7.25 9.08
N GLU A 211 -7.96 6.73 7.98
CA GLU A 211 -9.22 5.97 7.97
C GLU A 211 -9.16 4.76 8.90
N ALA A 212 -8.03 4.04 8.89
CA ALA A 212 -7.82 2.89 9.76
C ALA A 212 -7.80 3.28 11.23
N LEU A 213 -7.09 4.35 11.59
CA LEU A 213 -7.03 4.87 12.96
C LEU A 213 -8.42 5.30 13.45
N ASP A 214 -9.20 5.98 12.62
CA ASP A 214 -10.54 6.43 12.99
C ASP A 214 -11.48 5.24 13.25
N ARG A 215 -11.39 4.19 12.42
CA ARG A 215 -12.14 2.95 12.64
C ARG A 215 -11.71 2.24 13.93
N LEU A 216 -10.40 2.12 14.19
CA LEU A 216 -9.90 1.46 15.39
C LEU A 216 -10.28 2.22 16.67
N ARG A 217 -10.27 3.56 16.63
CA ARG A 217 -10.74 4.41 17.74
C ARG A 217 -12.23 4.21 18.05
N ALA A 218 -13.04 3.99 17.02
CA ALA A 218 -14.48 3.74 17.17
C ALA A 218 -14.79 2.30 17.60
N LEU A 219 -13.86 1.35 17.42
CA LEU A 219 -14.07 -0.06 17.73
C LEU A 219 -14.15 -0.27 19.24
N ARG A 220 -15.25 -0.90 19.67
CA ARG A 220 -15.45 -1.40 21.03
C ARG A 220 -15.73 -2.90 20.96
N PHE A 221 -15.23 -3.65 21.92
CA PHE A 221 -15.53 -5.08 22.06
C PHE A 221 -15.86 -5.39 23.52
N GLU A 222 -16.82 -6.29 23.72
CA GLU A 222 -17.46 -6.51 25.03
C GLU A 222 -18.09 -5.21 25.56
N ASP A 223 -18.04 -4.94 26.87
CA ASP A 223 -18.68 -3.79 27.50
C ASP A 223 -17.79 -2.51 27.47
N ASP A 224 -16.46 -2.65 27.54
CA ASP A 224 -15.52 -1.52 27.62
C ASP A 224 -14.16 -1.72 26.89
N GLY A 225 -13.95 -2.87 26.24
CA GLY A 225 -12.72 -3.20 25.55
C GLY A 225 -12.47 -2.30 24.32
N TYR A 226 -11.21 -1.89 24.14
CA TYR A 226 -10.79 -1.04 23.02
C TYR A 226 -9.41 -1.43 22.49
N ILE A 227 -9.09 -0.95 21.28
CA ILE A 227 -7.77 -1.11 20.69
C ILE A 227 -7.05 0.23 20.75
N ALA A 228 -5.89 0.23 21.39
CA ALA A 228 -4.96 1.35 21.36
C ALA A 228 -3.88 1.12 20.29
N VAL A 229 -3.60 2.16 19.52
CA VAL A 229 -2.50 2.17 18.55
C VAL A 229 -1.49 3.20 19.02
N PHE A 230 -0.26 2.75 19.22
CA PHE A 230 0.85 3.61 19.63
C PHE A 230 1.87 3.69 18.50
N HIS A 231 2.54 4.84 18.39
CA HIS A 231 3.77 4.97 17.64
C HIS A 231 4.87 4.11 18.27
N ARG A 232 5.91 3.76 17.49
CA ARG A 232 7.04 2.93 17.97
C ARG A 232 7.82 3.58 19.13
N ASP A 233 7.70 4.89 19.31
CA ASP A 233 8.27 5.64 20.44
C ASP A 233 7.37 5.66 21.69
N GLY A 234 6.23 4.95 21.65
CA GLY A 234 5.29 4.79 22.76
C GLY A 234 4.26 5.91 22.88
N ARG A 235 4.15 6.81 21.88
CA ARG A 235 3.18 7.91 21.85
C ARG A 235 1.86 7.54 21.19
#